data_AF-A0A538U2K5-F1
#
_entry.id   AF-A0A538U2K5-F1
#
_cell.length_a   1.000
_cell.length_b   1.000
_cell.length_c   1.000
_cell.angle_alpha   90.00
_cell.angle_beta   90.00
_cell.angle_gamma   90.00
#
_symmetry.space_group_name_H-M   'P 1'
#
loop_
_entity.id
_entity.type
_entity.pdbx_description
1 polymer ?
#
loop_
_entity_poly.entity_id
_entity_poly.type
_entity_poly.pdbx_seq_one_letter_code
_entity_poly.pdbx_strand_id
1 'polypeptide(L)'
;MIAALLGGWLLGPRSRHGSPAPPFDPLSSLDPKTSYLKGVELVGASRSLAALPYFRRALVMRPDLWQVHCDYAAALLNSELVVAPHRGIPRPISRSSWDRVVGAREAFERFDSAERLAASAADRAYVEHVRATVLGAWGFAWDALRDHRRAVQADPSRPELARALSALLDEMRVR
;
A
#
# COMPACT_ATOMS: atom_id res chain seq x y z
N MET A 1 -37.89 -22.90 -67.39
CA MET A 1 -36.63 -22.57 -68.09
C MET A 1 -36.26 -21.15 -67.72
N ILE A 2 -35.26 -20.95 -66.86
CA ILE A 2 -34.20 -19.93 -66.89
C ILE A 2 -33.19 -20.34 -65.78
N ALA A 3 -31.94 -20.45 -66.21
CA ALA A 3 -30.71 -20.78 -65.50
C ALA A 3 -30.23 -19.55 -64.69
N ALA A 4 -29.71 -19.64 -63.46
CA ALA A 4 -28.37 -20.03 -63.03
C ALA A 4 -27.60 -18.86 -62.38
N LEU A 5 -26.64 -19.27 -61.53
CA LEU A 5 -25.46 -18.57 -60.99
C LEU A 5 -25.63 -17.69 -59.74
N LEU A 6 -24.83 -18.05 -58.72
CA LEU A 6 -23.96 -17.24 -57.85
C LEU A 6 -23.65 -18.14 -56.62
N GLY A 7 -22.51 -18.80 -56.48
CA GLY A 7 -21.15 -18.43 -56.90
C GLY A 7 -20.37 -17.91 -55.69
N GLY A 8 -19.81 -18.84 -54.90
CA GLY A 8 -18.63 -18.72 -54.05
C GLY A 8 -18.35 -17.40 -53.31
N TRP A 9 -18.79 -17.32 -52.05
CA TRP A 9 -18.14 -16.50 -51.01
C TRP A 9 -17.66 -17.41 -49.88
N LEU A 10 -16.80 -18.37 -50.23
CA LEU A 10 -16.01 -19.12 -49.27
C LEU A 10 -14.76 -18.31 -48.92
N LEU A 11 -14.60 -18.06 -47.62
CA LEU A 11 -13.32 -18.07 -46.93
C LEU A 11 -12.29 -17.04 -47.43
N GLY A 12 -12.53 -15.77 -47.12
CA GLY A 12 -11.41 -14.83 -46.97
C GLY A 12 -10.45 -15.35 -45.87
N PRO A 13 -9.13 -15.27 -46.06
CA PRO A 13 -8.19 -15.66 -45.02
C PRO A 13 -8.46 -14.79 -43.79
N ARG A 14 -8.87 -15.41 -42.69
CA ARG A 14 -8.85 -14.76 -41.38
C ARG A 14 -7.42 -14.35 -41.13
N SER A 15 -7.11 -13.08 -41.35
CA SER A 15 -5.90 -12.45 -40.87
C SER A 15 -5.81 -12.81 -39.40
N ARG A 16 -4.88 -13.70 -39.03
CA ARG A 16 -4.46 -13.89 -37.65
C ARG A 16 -4.01 -12.50 -37.22
N HIS A 17 -4.91 -11.74 -36.58
CA HIS A 17 -4.52 -10.62 -35.77
C HIS A 17 -3.63 -11.25 -34.72
N GLY A 18 -2.32 -11.17 -34.92
CA GLY A 18 -1.36 -11.55 -33.90
C GLY A 18 -1.82 -10.83 -32.65
N SER A 19 -2.15 -11.60 -31.60
CA SER A 19 -2.50 -11.00 -30.33
C SER A 19 -1.39 -9.99 -30.00
N PRO A 20 -1.72 -8.71 -29.74
CA PRO A 20 -0.70 -7.76 -29.37
C PRO A 20 0.10 -8.37 -28.22
N ALA A 21 1.42 -8.27 -28.30
CA ALA A 21 2.29 -8.72 -27.22
C ALA A 21 1.74 -8.14 -25.89
N PRO A 22 1.67 -8.94 -24.81
CA PRO A 22 1.15 -8.44 -23.56
C PRO A 22 1.87 -7.13 -23.20
N PRO A 23 1.15 -6.12 -22.69
CA PRO A 23 1.77 -4.85 -22.34
C PRO A 23 2.98 -5.13 -21.44
N PHE A 24 4.14 -4.57 -21.80
CA PHE A 24 5.31 -4.62 -20.94
C PHE A 24 4.95 -3.98 -19.60
N ASP A 25 4.92 -4.77 -18.53
CA ASP A 25 4.79 -4.26 -17.17
C ASP A 25 6.20 -3.93 -16.66
N PRO A 26 6.59 -2.64 -16.52
CA PRO A 26 7.92 -2.26 -16.07
C PRO A 26 8.26 -2.79 -14.67
N LEU A 27 7.24 -3.18 -13.88
CA LEU A 27 7.44 -3.77 -12.55
C LEU A 27 7.80 -5.26 -12.62
N SER A 28 7.48 -5.93 -13.73
CA SER A 28 7.73 -7.37 -13.89
C SER A 28 9.22 -7.72 -13.89
N SER A 29 10.08 -6.81 -14.36
CA SER A 29 11.53 -6.98 -14.39
C SER A 29 12.24 -6.60 -13.09
N LEU A 30 11.56 -5.97 -12.14
CA LEU A 30 12.19 -5.56 -10.88
C LEU A 30 12.32 -6.74 -9.92
N ASP A 31 13.50 -6.88 -9.31
CA ASP A 31 13.74 -7.82 -8.22
C ASP A 31 13.05 -7.34 -6.91
N PRO A 32 12.94 -8.21 -5.89
CA PRO A 32 12.19 -7.89 -4.67
C PRO A 32 12.78 -6.72 -3.88
N LYS A 33 14.11 -6.64 -3.81
CA LYS A 33 14.79 -5.60 -3.04
C LYS A 33 14.62 -4.25 -3.72
N THR A 34 14.81 -4.19 -5.04
CA THR A 34 14.61 -2.97 -5.81
C THR A 34 13.15 -2.50 -5.75
N SER A 35 12.19 -3.42 -5.85
CA SER A 35 10.77 -3.11 -5.69
C SER A 35 10.49 -2.52 -4.31
N TYR A 36 10.95 -3.17 -3.24
CA TYR A 36 10.76 -2.67 -1.88
C TYR A 36 11.39 -1.29 -1.65
N LEU A 37 12.66 -1.12 -2.03
CA LEU A 37 13.37 0.16 -1.85
C LEU A 37 12.72 1.30 -2.62
N LYS A 38 12.20 1.04 -3.83
CA LYS A 38 11.46 2.06 -4.59
C LYS A 38 10.15 2.45 -3.91
N GLY A 39 9.46 1.50 -3.30
CA GLY A 39 8.29 1.75 -2.46
C GLY A 39 8.63 2.68 -1.28
N VAL A 40 9.71 2.35 -0.54
CA VAL A 40 10.20 3.16 0.58
C VAL A 40 10.58 4.57 0.14
N GLU A 41 11.30 4.73 -0.97
CA GLU A 41 11.66 6.03 -1.55
C GLU A 41 10.41 6.88 -1.83
N LEU A 42 9.39 6.29 -2.44
CA LEU A 42 8.15 6.99 -2.77
C LEU A 42 7.35 7.39 -1.52
N VAL A 43 7.31 6.54 -0.48
CA VAL A 43 6.70 6.91 0.80
C VAL A 43 7.46 8.06 1.45
N GLY A 44 8.79 8.02 1.45
CA GLY A 44 9.63 9.13 1.97
C GLY A 44 9.42 10.46 1.23
N ALA A 45 9.01 10.39 -0.04
CA ALA A 45 8.63 11.55 -0.86
C ALA A 45 7.14 11.93 -0.74
N SER A 46 6.40 11.40 0.24
CA SER A 46 4.96 11.59 0.43
C SER A 46 4.09 11.15 -0.75
N ARG A 47 4.55 10.17 -1.54
CA ARG A 47 3.87 9.61 -2.71
C ARG A 47 3.34 8.19 -2.43
N SER A 48 2.66 8.00 -1.30
CA SER A 48 2.19 6.69 -0.83
C SER A 48 1.35 5.91 -1.85
N LEU A 49 0.46 6.59 -2.58
CA LEU A 49 -0.34 5.94 -3.63
C LEU A 49 0.54 5.37 -4.77
N ALA A 50 1.60 6.09 -5.15
CA ALA A 50 2.53 5.63 -6.18
C ALA A 50 3.43 4.48 -5.70
N ALA A 51 3.60 4.33 -4.38
CA ALA A 51 4.40 3.26 -3.78
C ALA A 51 3.70 1.89 -3.82
N LEU A 52 2.36 1.85 -3.84
CA LEU A 52 1.58 0.61 -3.70
C LEU A 52 1.96 -0.49 -4.72
N PRO A 53 2.13 -0.21 -6.03
CA PRO A 53 2.50 -1.25 -6.99
C PRO A 53 3.87 -1.89 -6.69
N TYR A 54 4.81 -1.10 -6.18
CA TYR A 54 6.15 -1.56 -5.83
C TYR A 54 6.14 -2.46 -4.60
N PHE A 55 5.39 -2.07 -3.56
CA PHE A 55 5.20 -2.93 -2.39
C PHE A 55 4.45 -4.21 -2.71
N ARG A 56 3.40 -4.15 -3.52
CA ARG A 56 2.69 -5.35 -3.98
C ARG A 56 3.62 -6.31 -4.74
N ARG A 57 4.48 -5.77 -5.60
CA ARG A 57 5.48 -6.55 -6.34
C ARG A 57 6.49 -7.20 -5.38
N ALA A 58 7.05 -6.44 -4.44
CA ALA A 58 7.94 -6.97 -3.41
C ALA A 58 7.27 -8.07 -2.58
N LEU A 59 6.02 -7.86 -2.19
CA LEU A 59 5.23 -8.78 -1.36
C LEU A 59 4.97 -10.12 -2.05
N VAL A 60 4.66 -10.10 -3.36
CA VAL A 60 4.47 -11.32 -4.15
C VAL A 60 5.74 -12.18 -4.14
N MET A 61 6.92 -11.55 -4.20
CA MET A 61 8.19 -12.29 -4.27
C MET A 61 8.76 -12.65 -2.90
N ARG A 62 8.45 -11.88 -1.86
CA ARG A 62 8.94 -12.07 -0.49
C ARG A 62 7.81 -11.89 0.52
N PRO A 63 6.86 -12.83 0.56
CA PRO A 63 5.72 -12.78 1.50
C PRO A 63 6.15 -13.02 2.96
N ASP A 64 7.38 -13.48 3.19
CA ASP A 64 8.00 -13.77 4.49
C ASP A 64 8.65 -12.55 5.15
N LEU A 65 8.84 -11.44 4.41
CA LEU A 65 9.49 -10.25 4.95
C LEU A 65 8.50 -9.34 5.66
N TRP A 66 8.60 -9.28 6.99
CA TRP A 66 7.73 -8.46 7.83
C TRP A 66 7.75 -6.98 7.43
N GLN A 67 8.90 -6.45 7.00
CA GLN A 67 9.06 -5.04 6.62
C GLN A 67 8.17 -4.67 5.43
N VAL A 68 8.07 -5.57 4.44
CA VAL A 68 7.24 -5.33 3.25
C VAL A 68 5.78 -5.22 3.66
N HIS A 69 5.30 -6.08 4.57
CA HIS A 69 3.94 -5.98 5.09
C HIS A 69 3.71 -4.69 5.88
N CYS A 70 4.64 -4.32 6.76
CA CYS A 70 4.55 -3.12 7.60
C CYS A 70 4.49 -1.84 6.76
N ASP A 71 5.43 -1.67 5.83
CA ASP A 71 5.53 -0.45 5.02
C ASP A 71 4.42 -0.39 3.97
N TYR A 72 3.99 -1.53 3.43
CA TYR A 72 2.83 -1.58 2.54
C TYR A 72 1.53 -1.19 3.27
N ALA A 73 1.33 -1.68 4.50
CA ALA A 73 0.18 -1.30 5.33
C ALA A 73 0.13 0.21 5.59
N ALA A 74 1.26 0.80 5.98
CA ALA A 74 1.37 2.24 6.17
C ALA A 74 1.11 3.02 4.88
N ALA A 75 1.66 2.56 3.75
CA ALA A 75 1.44 3.19 2.45
C ALA A 75 -0.03 3.13 2.01
N LEU A 76 -0.73 2.01 2.24
CA LEU A 76 -2.15 1.86 1.95
C LEU A 76 -2.96 2.91 2.72
N LEU A 77 -2.85 2.95 4.05
CA LEU A 77 -3.59 3.91 4.87
C LEU A 77 -3.24 5.36 4.53
N ASN A 78 -1.96 5.67 4.31
CA ASN A 78 -1.57 7.02 3.92
C ASN A 78 -2.13 7.41 2.54
N SER A 79 -2.23 6.46 1.60
CA SER A 79 -2.78 6.72 0.27
C SER A 79 -4.26 7.11 0.32
N GLU A 80 -5.03 6.61 1.29
CA GLU A 80 -6.45 6.95 1.45
C GLU A 80 -6.71 8.30 2.11
N LEU A 81 -5.66 8.95 2.65
CA LEU A 81 -5.72 10.33 3.13
C LEU A 81 -5.38 11.34 2.03
N VAL A 82 -4.87 10.89 0.87
CA VAL A 82 -4.47 11.79 -0.20
C VAL A 82 -5.71 12.44 -0.82
N VAL A 83 -5.69 13.77 -0.87
CA VAL A 83 -6.69 14.59 -1.54
C VAL A 83 -6.09 15.25 -2.79
N ALA A 84 -6.90 15.39 -3.83
CA ALA A 84 -6.56 16.13 -5.03
C ALA A 84 -7.70 17.11 -5.36
N PRO A 85 -7.39 18.25 -6.00
CA PRO A 85 -8.42 19.17 -6.45
C PRO A 85 -9.24 18.55 -7.58
N HIS A 86 -10.55 18.47 -7.39
CA HIS A 86 -11.52 18.13 -8.44
C HIS A 86 -12.46 19.31 -8.62
N ARG A 87 -12.32 20.01 -9.77
CA ARG A 87 -13.04 21.27 -10.04
C ARG A 87 -12.83 22.32 -8.94
N GLY A 88 -11.59 22.46 -8.47
CA GLY A 88 -11.22 23.42 -7.41
C GLY A 88 -11.56 22.99 -5.98
N ILE A 89 -12.28 21.89 -5.79
CA ILE A 89 -12.64 21.38 -4.46
C ILE A 89 -11.70 20.23 -4.08
N PRO A 90 -11.01 20.28 -2.93
CA PRO A 90 -10.23 19.15 -2.43
C PRO A 90 -11.13 17.93 -2.23
N ARG A 91 -10.80 16.81 -2.87
CA ARG A 91 -11.50 15.54 -2.71
C ARG A 91 -10.51 14.40 -2.52
N PRO A 92 -10.85 13.36 -1.75
CA PRO A 92 -10.07 12.13 -1.73
C PRO A 92 -9.83 11.61 -3.14
N ILE A 93 -8.63 11.07 -3.40
CA ILE A 93 -8.32 10.44 -4.69
C ILE A 93 -9.06 9.10 -4.86
N SER A 94 -9.35 8.40 -3.75
CA SER A 94 -10.19 7.22 -3.77
C SER A 94 -11.58 7.53 -4.33
N ARG A 95 -12.11 6.59 -5.13
CA ARG A 95 -13.34 6.83 -5.89
C ARG A 95 -14.59 6.80 -5.01
N SER A 96 -14.49 6.15 -3.85
CA SER A 96 -15.60 5.96 -2.94
C SER A 96 -15.13 5.71 -1.50
N SER A 97 -16.03 5.91 -0.54
CA SER A 97 -15.79 5.50 0.86
C SER A 97 -15.62 3.98 0.99
N TRP A 98 -16.19 3.20 0.07
CA TRP A 98 -16.00 1.75 0.03
C TRP A 98 -14.55 1.38 -0.26
N ASP A 99 -13.93 1.99 -1.27
CA ASP A 99 -12.52 1.74 -1.60
C ASP A 99 -11.60 2.07 -0.41
N ARG A 100 -11.89 3.16 0.32
CA ARG A 100 -11.16 3.53 1.53
C ARG A 100 -11.23 2.45 2.60
N VAL A 101 -12.43 1.88 2.82
CA VAL A 101 -12.63 0.81 3.81
C VAL A 101 -11.93 -0.47 3.39
N VAL A 102 -11.98 -0.82 2.10
CA VAL A 102 -11.24 -1.98 1.55
C VAL A 102 -9.73 -1.80 1.73
N GLY A 103 -9.18 -0.64 1.37
CA GLY A 103 -7.76 -0.32 1.56
C GLY A 103 -7.34 -0.33 3.03
N ALA A 104 -8.16 0.24 3.91
CA ALA A 104 -7.91 0.21 5.35
C ALA A 104 -7.92 -1.22 5.92
N ARG A 105 -8.89 -2.05 5.50
CA ARG A 105 -8.94 -3.46 5.90
C ARG A 105 -7.70 -4.23 5.44
N GLU A 106 -7.30 -4.07 4.17
CA GLU A 106 -6.08 -4.70 3.65
C GLU A 106 -4.86 -4.27 4.47
N ALA A 107 -4.75 -2.98 4.80
CA ALA A 107 -3.66 -2.45 5.61
C ALA A 107 -3.60 -3.10 7.00
N PHE A 108 -4.73 -3.25 7.69
CA PHE A 108 -4.76 -3.93 8.99
C PHE A 108 -4.36 -5.40 8.89
N GLU A 109 -4.84 -6.13 7.87
CA GLU A 109 -4.41 -7.51 7.60
C GLU A 109 -2.89 -7.60 7.33
N ARG A 110 -2.31 -6.59 6.66
CA ARG A 110 -0.86 -6.49 6.46
C ARG A 110 -0.11 -6.19 7.76
N PHE A 111 -0.58 -5.26 8.60
CA PHE A 111 0.03 -5.04 9.91
C PHE A 111 0.02 -6.30 10.78
N ASP A 112 -1.09 -7.04 10.80
CA ASP A 112 -1.18 -8.31 11.54
C ASP A 112 -0.17 -9.34 11.01
N SER A 113 0.07 -9.34 9.68
CA SER A 113 1.08 -10.19 9.07
C SER A 113 2.50 -9.76 9.43
N ALA A 114 2.79 -8.46 9.45
CA ALA A 114 4.06 -7.92 9.89
C ALA A 114 4.34 -8.28 11.35
N GLU A 115 3.35 -8.14 12.23
CA GLU A 115 3.47 -8.46 13.66
C GLU A 115 3.77 -9.96 13.89
N ARG A 116 3.10 -10.86 13.14
CA ARG A 116 3.38 -12.31 13.20
C ARG A 116 4.76 -12.68 12.67
N LEU A 117 5.27 -11.97 11.67
CA LEU A 117 6.55 -12.26 11.01
C LEU A 117 7.74 -11.57 11.70
N ALA A 118 7.49 -10.60 12.58
CA ALA A 118 8.53 -9.88 13.32
C ALA A 118 9.31 -10.85 14.23
N ALA A 119 10.62 -10.98 14.00
CA ALA A 119 11.45 -11.99 14.65
C ALA A 119 12.02 -11.53 16.00
N SER A 120 12.12 -10.22 16.21
CA SER A 120 12.74 -9.62 17.39
C SER A 120 11.81 -8.65 18.12
N ALA A 121 12.21 -8.23 19.32
CA ALA A 121 11.51 -7.17 20.05
C ALA A 121 11.65 -5.82 19.32
N ALA A 122 12.80 -5.54 18.72
CA ALA A 122 13.04 -4.34 17.91
C ALA A 122 12.17 -4.29 16.64
N ASP A 123 11.98 -5.42 15.96
CA ASP A 123 11.09 -5.51 14.79
C ASP A 123 9.64 -5.23 15.20
N ARG A 124 9.17 -5.86 16.29
CA ARG A 124 7.82 -5.63 16.83
C ARG A 124 7.61 -4.17 17.23
N ALA A 125 8.59 -3.58 17.93
CA ALA A 125 8.55 -2.17 18.30
C ALA A 125 8.43 -1.25 17.07
N TYR A 126 9.12 -1.59 15.97
CA TYR A 126 9.00 -0.84 14.72
C TYR A 126 7.58 -0.95 14.14
N VAL A 127 7.02 -2.16 14.03
CA VAL A 127 5.67 -2.37 13.50
C VAL A 127 4.63 -1.59 14.31
N GLU A 128 4.72 -1.67 15.65
CA GLU A 128 3.82 -0.96 16.56
C GLU A 128 3.96 0.56 16.43
N HIS A 129 5.19 1.07 16.31
CA HIS A 129 5.44 2.50 16.12
C HIS A 129 4.89 3.02 14.79
N VAL A 130 5.09 2.27 13.70
CA VAL A 130 4.57 2.64 12.37
C VAL A 130 3.04 2.61 12.38
N ARG A 131 2.42 1.56 12.93
CA ARG A 131 0.96 1.46 13.05
C ARG A 131 0.40 2.61 13.89
N ALA A 132 1.02 2.91 15.04
CA ALA A 132 0.64 4.04 15.89
C ALA A 132 0.66 5.38 15.16
N THR A 133 1.75 5.66 14.43
CA THR A 133 1.93 6.91 13.69
C THR A 133 0.81 7.12 12.67
N VAL A 134 0.49 6.07 11.91
CA VAL A 134 -0.55 6.13 10.88
C VAL A 134 -1.95 6.21 11.50
N LEU A 135 -2.22 5.49 12.60
CA LEU A 135 -3.48 5.60 13.34
C LEU A 135 -3.71 7.00 13.88
N GLY A 136 -2.67 7.66 14.38
CA GLY A 136 -2.72 9.05 14.82
C GLY A 136 -3.13 10.01 13.69
N ALA A 137 -2.52 9.85 12.52
CA ALA A 137 -2.86 10.63 11.32
C ALA A 137 -4.33 10.41 10.86
N TRP A 138 -4.89 9.23 11.14
CA TRP A 138 -6.29 8.91 10.88
C TRP A 138 -7.26 9.34 11.99
N GLY A 139 -6.76 9.99 13.05
CA GLY A 139 -7.57 10.49 14.16
C GLY A 139 -7.85 9.46 15.26
N PHE A 140 -7.27 8.26 15.20
CA PHE A 140 -7.41 7.23 16.23
C PHE A 140 -6.37 7.41 17.35
N ALA A 141 -6.40 8.58 18.01
CA ALA A 141 -5.38 9.00 18.97
C ALA A 141 -5.19 8.01 20.14
N TRP A 142 -6.27 7.38 20.64
CA TRP A 142 -6.19 6.41 21.73
C TRP A 142 -5.54 5.08 21.31
N ASP A 143 -5.82 4.59 20.10
CA ASP A 143 -5.16 3.41 19.55
C ASP A 143 -3.69 3.70 19.23
N ALA A 144 -3.40 4.89 18.69
CA ALA A 144 -2.04 5.36 18.48
C ALA A 144 -1.25 5.43 19.81
N LEU A 145 -1.87 5.93 20.87
CA LEU A 145 -1.27 6.00 22.19
C LEU A 145 -0.97 4.60 22.76
N ARG A 146 -1.91 3.65 22.62
CA ARG A 146 -1.70 2.26 23.01
C ARG A 146 -0.50 1.67 22.28
N ASP A 147 -0.44 1.83 20.97
CA ASP A 147 0.59 1.19 20.15
C ASP A 147 1.96 1.85 20.33
N HIS A 148 2.05 3.18 20.51
CA HIS A 148 3.30 3.83 20.89
C HIS A 148 3.82 3.35 22.26
N ARG A 149 2.94 3.14 23.25
CA ARG A 149 3.36 2.57 24.55
C ARG A 149 3.92 1.16 24.39
N ARG A 150 3.26 0.32 23.58
CA ARG A 150 3.76 -1.04 23.30
C ARG A 150 5.13 -0.99 22.61
N ALA A 151 5.30 -0.09 21.64
CA ALA A 151 6.58 0.08 20.95
C ALA A 151 7.71 0.44 21.91
N VAL A 152 7.48 1.40 22.83
CA VAL A 152 8.46 1.79 23.86
C VAL A 152 8.76 0.64 24.81
N GLN A 153 7.76 -0.17 25.17
CA GLN A 153 7.96 -1.33 26.05
C GLN A 153 8.71 -2.47 25.35
N ALA A 154 8.46 -2.67 24.05
CA ALA A 154 9.10 -3.70 23.24
C ALA A 154 10.58 -3.37 23.00
N ASP A 155 10.93 -2.11 22.79
CA ASP A 155 12.32 -1.68 22.64
C ASP A 155 12.60 -0.33 23.34
N PRO A 156 12.87 -0.35 24.65
CA PRO A 156 13.17 0.86 25.42
C PRO A 156 14.49 1.53 25.03
N SER A 157 15.36 0.84 24.28
CA SER A 157 16.68 1.36 23.91
C SER A 157 16.63 2.44 22.83
N ARG A 158 15.46 2.61 22.18
CA ARG A 158 15.24 3.53 21.06
C ARG A 158 14.57 4.83 21.51
N PRO A 159 15.34 5.91 21.77
CA PRO A 159 14.79 7.15 22.33
C PRO A 159 13.78 7.84 21.41
N GLU A 160 13.81 7.59 20.10
CA GLU A 160 12.80 8.07 19.15
C GLU A 160 11.39 7.56 19.45
N LEU A 161 11.24 6.34 19.98
CA LEU A 161 9.93 5.78 20.32
C LEU A 161 9.31 6.55 21.50
N ALA A 162 10.12 6.84 22.51
CA ALA A 162 9.71 7.64 23.66
C ALA A 162 9.36 9.09 23.24
N ARG A 163 10.15 9.68 22.33
CA ARG A 163 9.83 11.02 21.78
C ARG A 163 8.51 11.05 21.03
N ALA A 164 8.23 10.03 20.20
CA ALA A 164 6.96 9.94 19.48
C ALA A 164 5.76 9.81 20.43
N LEU A 165 5.88 8.98 21.47
CA LEU A 165 4.86 8.85 22.52
C LEU A 165 4.61 10.18 23.24
N SER A 166 5.66 10.89 23.64
CA SER A 166 5.54 12.19 24.30
C SER A 166 4.89 13.23 23.39
N ALA A 167 5.28 13.29 22.11
CA ALA A 167 4.69 14.21 21.15
C ALA A 167 3.18 13.99 20.99
N LEU A 168 2.72 12.75 20.90
CA LEU A 168 1.29 12.43 20.84
C LEU A 168 0.55 12.85 22.12
N LEU A 169 1.13 12.61 23.30
CA LEU A 169 0.52 13.01 24.58
C LEU A 169 0.35 14.53 24.68
N ASP A 170 1.32 15.29 24.18
CA ASP A 170 1.23 16.75 24.16
C ASP A 170 0.17 17.22 23.16
N GLU A 171 0.08 16.61 21.98
CA GLU A 171 -1.00 16.89 21.02
C GLU A 171 -2.39 16.63 21.62
N MET A 172 -2.55 15.52 22.35
CA MET A 172 -3.82 15.16 22.99
C MET A 172 -4.23 16.09 24.13
N ARG A 173 -3.31 16.85 24.73
CA ARG A 173 -3.62 17.83 25.81
C ARG A 173 -4.17 19.15 25.28
N VAL A 174 -3.85 19.49 24.04
CA VAL A 174 -4.22 20.77 23.42
C VAL A 174 -5.59 20.70 22.72
N ARG A 175 -6.10 19.49 22.49
CA ARG A 175 -7.42 19.22 21.90
C ARG A 175 -8.50 19.12 22.97
#